data_AF-X1HT22-F1
#
_entry.id   AF-X1HT22-F1
#
_cell.length_a   1.000
_cell.length_b   1.000
_cell.length_c   1.000
_cell.angle_alpha   90.00
_cell.angle_beta   90.00
_cell.angle_gamma   90.00
#
_symmetry.space_group_name_H-M   'P 1'
#
loop_
_entity.id
_entity.type
_entity.pdbx_description
1 polymer ?
#
loop_
_entity_poly.entity_id
_entity_poly.type
_entity_poly.pdbx_seq_one_letter_code
_entity_poly.pdbx_strand_id
1 'polypeptide(L)'
;MLAARNLKAIDIHGAVTFAVDLNHKDFFGSYHESLADIVTLAAGNDVDDSHFYGLIVTGAQGGADLATYKECLLLNMTGFRGMAEGCAIYGTLAVAVGATGISDFDHCTSVHGAITVTVGAPTRVSFKEFAGGMILTAQTAGAVLVRGISGYLEVEAMNGGGATLDIYAHGAHIQINADCLAGTINIYGNAHVSGLGGGVNINNYTVEG
;
A
#
# COMPACT_ATOMS: atom_id res chain seq x y z
N MET A 1 -13.31 16.67 20.96
CA MET A 1 -11.92 16.19 21.10
C MET A 1 -11.94 15.01 22.07
N LEU A 2 -11.75 13.77 21.59
CA LEU A 2 -11.65 12.60 22.48
C LEU A 2 -10.26 12.64 23.15
N ALA A 3 -10.21 12.78 24.47
CA ALA A 3 -8.97 12.63 25.23
C ALA A 3 -8.93 11.21 25.84
N ALA A 4 -8.78 10.22 24.97
CA ALA A 4 -8.92 8.79 25.28
C ALA A 4 -7.61 8.12 25.73
N ARG A 5 -6.84 8.75 26.64
CA ARG A 5 -5.51 8.24 27.00
C ARG A 5 -5.54 6.80 27.57
N ASN A 6 -6.63 6.43 28.25
CA ASN A 6 -6.77 5.12 28.91
C ASN A 6 -7.70 4.12 28.21
N LEU A 7 -8.36 4.50 27.12
CA LEU A 7 -9.14 3.55 26.32
C LEU A 7 -8.14 2.74 25.48
N LYS A 8 -8.24 1.41 25.49
CA LYS A 8 -7.41 0.53 24.64
C LYS A 8 -8.17 0.05 23.42
N ALA A 9 -9.45 -0.25 23.58
CA ALA A 9 -10.37 -0.66 22.52
C ALA A 9 -11.45 0.42 22.34
N ILE A 10 -11.73 0.79 21.11
CA ILE A 10 -12.70 1.84 20.75
C ILE A 10 -13.56 1.33 19.59
N ASP A 11 -14.84 1.10 19.85
CA ASP A 11 -15.83 0.83 18.82
C ASP A 11 -16.27 2.15 18.17
N ILE A 12 -16.14 2.23 16.85
CA ILE A 12 -16.49 3.39 16.03
C ILE A 12 -17.77 3.07 15.28
N HIS A 13 -18.82 3.84 15.60
CA HIS A 13 -20.06 3.85 14.86
C HIS A 13 -20.35 5.27 14.39
N GLY A 14 -20.27 5.50 13.08
CA GLY A 14 -20.27 6.86 12.52
C GLY A 14 -18.86 7.40 12.24
N ALA A 15 -18.80 8.67 11.81
CA ALA A 15 -17.55 9.29 11.38
C ALA A 15 -16.80 9.95 12.55
N VAL A 16 -15.52 9.62 12.70
CA VAL A 16 -14.63 10.19 13.70
C VAL A 16 -13.35 10.71 13.05
N THR A 17 -12.87 11.86 13.52
CA THR A 17 -11.56 12.40 13.12
C THR A 17 -10.61 12.39 14.31
N PHE A 18 -9.43 11.81 14.11
CA PHE A 18 -8.36 11.79 15.09
C PHE A 18 -7.45 12.98 14.86
N ALA A 19 -7.56 13.95 15.78
CA ALA A 19 -6.78 15.20 15.79
C ALA A 19 -5.74 15.22 16.93
N VAL A 20 -5.41 14.04 17.45
CA VAL A 20 -4.40 13.79 18.48
C VAL A 20 -3.73 12.46 18.19
N ASP A 21 -2.52 12.26 18.70
CA ASP A 21 -1.84 10.95 18.65
C ASP A 21 -2.66 9.89 19.41
N LEU A 22 -2.78 8.72 18.80
CA LEU A 22 -3.57 7.60 19.31
C LEU A 22 -2.80 6.28 19.22
N ASN A 23 -1.55 6.31 19.67
CA ASN A 23 -0.67 5.14 19.65
C ASN A 23 -1.16 4.03 20.60
N HIS A 24 -0.87 2.79 20.22
CA HIS A 24 -1.18 1.58 20.98
C HIS A 24 -2.69 1.42 21.28
N LYS A 25 -3.54 1.65 20.28
CA LYS A 25 -5.00 1.56 20.38
C LYS A 25 -5.57 0.56 19.38
N ASP A 26 -6.68 -0.05 19.74
CA ASP A 26 -7.48 -0.93 18.89
C ASP A 26 -8.79 -0.23 18.55
N PHE A 27 -9.09 -0.12 17.25
CA PHE A 27 -10.28 0.50 16.71
C PHE A 27 -11.10 -0.51 15.93
N PHE A 28 -12.37 -0.62 16.25
CA PHE A 28 -13.29 -1.58 15.66
C PHE A 28 -14.44 -0.85 14.98
N GLY A 29 -14.81 -1.31 13.79
CA GLY A 29 -16.00 -0.89 13.09
C GLY A 29 -16.86 -2.08 12.69
N SER A 30 -17.95 -1.78 12.00
CA SER A 30 -18.80 -2.78 11.38
C SER A 30 -18.28 -3.01 9.96
N TYR A 31 -17.72 -4.20 9.68
CA TYR A 31 -17.28 -4.62 8.33
C TYR A 31 -18.41 -4.46 7.30
N HIS A 32 -18.50 -3.30 6.64
CA HIS A 32 -19.63 -2.96 5.77
C HIS A 32 -19.25 -1.83 4.80
N GLU A 33 -19.76 -1.89 3.57
CA GLU A 33 -19.53 -0.88 2.51
C GLU A 33 -20.23 0.46 2.79
N SER A 34 -21.06 0.56 3.84
CA SER A 34 -21.71 1.82 4.18
C SER A 34 -20.72 2.76 4.85
N LEU A 35 -20.65 4.00 4.33
CA LEU A 35 -19.86 5.15 4.79
C LEU A 35 -20.15 5.63 6.23
N ALA A 36 -20.69 4.78 7.11
CA ALA A 36 -20.96 5.13 8.50
C ALA A 36 -19.68 5.08 9.33
N ASP A 37 -18.95 3.97 9.37
CA ASP A 37 -17.87 3.75 10.35
C ASP A 37 -16.52 4.22 9.79
N ILE A 38 -16.34 5.53 9.73
CA ILE A 38 -15.19 6.20 9.12
C ILE A 38 -14.24 6.72 10.19
N VAL A 39 -12.96 6.41 10.03
CA VAL A 39 -11.85 7.05 10.76
C VAL A 39 -11.03 7.91 9.80
N THR A 40 -10.99 9.21 10.10
CA THR A 40 -10.08 10.15 9.43
C THR A 40 -8.85 10.39 10.29
N LEU A 41 -7.68 10.01 9.78
CA LEU A 41 -6.38 10.34 10.37
C LEU A 41 -5.98 11.75 9.92
N ALA A 42 -6.10 12.72 10.83
CA ALA A 42 -5.68 14.08 10.52
C ALA A 42 -4.15 14.14 10.45
N ALA A 43 -3.64 14.92 9.49
CA ALA A 43 -2.21 14.98 9.19
C ALA A 43 -1.37 15.30 10.43
N GLY A 44 -0.25 14.56 10.58
CA GLY A 44 0.71 14.74 11.66
C GLY A 44 0.38 14.01 12.96
N ASN A 45 -0.79 13.35 13.07
CA ASN A 45 -1.11 12.54 14.23
C ASN A 45 -0.64 11.10 14.05
N ASP A 46 -0.05 10.60 15.11
CA ASP A 46 0.54 9.28 15.20
C ASP A 46 -0.51 8.21 15.55
N VAL A 47 -0.36 7.03 14.96
CA VAL A 47 -1.14 5.82 15.23
C VAL A 47 -0.23 4.59 15.38
N ASP A 48 1.02 4.82 15.76
CA ASP A 48 2.04 3.79 15.97
C ASP A 48 1.51 2.66 16.88
N ASP A 49 1.80 1.43 16.48
CA ASP A 49 1.36 0.19 17.13
C ASP A 49 -0.16 0.06 17.35
N SER A 50 -0.97 0.71 16.52
CA SER A 50 -2.44 0.64 16.59
C SER A 50 -3.02 -0.36 15.62
N HIS A 51 -4.20 -0.90 15.94
CA HIS A 51 -4.94 -1.85 15.12
C HIS A 51 -6.28 -1.25 14.69
N PHE A 52 -6.61 -1.41 13.41
CA PHE A 52 -7.88 -1.00 12.82
C PHE A 52 -8.55 -2.21 12.21
N TYR A 53 -9.81 -2.47 12.57
CA TYR A 53 -10.56 -3.62 12.08
C TYR A 53 -11.96 -3.24 11.60
N GLY A 54 -12.32 -3.62 10.38
CA GLY A 54 -13.67 -3.44 9.86
C GLY A 54 -14.08 -1.97 9.66
N LEU A 55 -13.12 -1.10 9.37
CA LEU A 55 -13.32 0.35 9.28
C LEU A 55 -13.03 0.88 7.87
N ILE A 56 -13.62 2.04 7.55
CA ILE A 56 -13.12 2.88 6.47
C ILE A 56 -12.08 3.81 7.07
N VAL A 57 -10.82 3.69 6.64
CA VAL A 57 -9.72 4.52 7.12
C VAL A 57 -9.26 5.43 5.99
N THR A 58 -9.18 6.73 6.27
CA THR A 58 -8.77 7.76 5.30
C THR A 58 -7.81 8.77 5.92
N GLY A 59 -7.03 9.44 5.06
CA GLY A 59 -6.20 10.57 5.45
C GLY A 59 -4.71 10.26 5.46
N ALA A 60 -3.98 10.83 6.41
CA ALA A 60 -2.52 10.76 6.46
C ALA A 60 -2.05 10.13 7.77
N GLN A 61 -1.43 8.95 7.67
CA GLN A 61 -0.79 8.29 8.81
C GLN A 61 0.48 9.05 9.20
N GLY A 62 0.53 9.54 10.45
CA GLY A 62 1.74 10.05 11.09
C GLY A 62 2.64 8.93 11.62
N GLY A 63 3.48 9.24 12.60
CA GLY A 63 4.29 8.21 13.28
C GLY A 63 5.54 7.77 12.55
N ALA A 64 6.30 6.90 13.20
CA ALA A 64 7.51 6.26 12.67
C ALA A 64 7.39 4.73 12.63
N ASP A 65 6.55 4.16 13.49
CA ASP A 65 6.35 2.73 13.64
C ASP A 65 5.14 2.24 12.80
N LEU A 66 4.74 0.99 13.03
CA LEU A 66 3.81 0.26 12.17
C LEU A 66 2.40 0.28 12.76
N ALA A 67 1.39 0.51 11.92
CA ALA A 67 0.00 0.25 12.26
C ALA A 67 -0.51 -1.00 11.53
N THR A 68 -1.52 -1.67 12.09
CA THR A 68 -2.15 -2.84 11.48
C THR A 68 -3.57 -2.51 11.06
N TYR A 69 -3.91 -2.84 9.82
CA TYR A 69 -5.23 -2.68 9.23
C TYR A 69 -5.71 -4.06 8.80
N LYS A 70 -6.87 -4.48 9.27
CA LYS A 70 -7.44 -5.78 8.91
C LYS A 70 -8.88 -5.60 8.48
N GLU A 71 -9.21 -6.14 7.31
CA GLU A 71 -10.58 -6.12 6.79
C GLU A 71 -11.13 -4.67 6.71
N CYS A 72 -10.26 -3.71 6.37
CA CYS A 72 -10.61 -2.29 6.25
C CYS A 72 -10.79 -1.87 4.78
N LEU A 73 -11.51 -0.77 4.57
CA LEU A 73 -11.42 0.01 3.33
C LEU A 73 -10.40 1.14 3.53
N LEU A 74 -9.26 1.06 2.86
CA LEU A 74 -8.24 2.12 2.85
C LEU A 74 -8.57 3.11 1.73
N LEU A 75 -9.10 4.27 2.12
CA LEU A 75 -9.56 5.32 1.21
C LEU A 75 -8.56 6.48 1.17
N ASN A 76 -7.97 6.77 0.00
CA ASN A 76 -7.06 7.90 -0.20
C ASN A 76 -5.97 8.02 0.89
N MET A 77 -5.41 6.88 1.30
CA MET A 77 -4.47 6.79 2.41
C MET A 77 -3.08 7.29 1.97
N THR A 78 -2.47 8.12 2.82
CA THR A 78 -1.12 8.64 2.61
C THR A 78 -0.23 8.40 3.83
N GLY A 79 1.07 8.25 3.61
CA GLY A 79 2.02 7.97 4.68
C GLY A 79 1.91 6.55 5.25
N PHE A 80 1.21 5.65 4.55
CA PHE A 80 0.93 4.29 5.02
C PHE A 80 2.22 3.58 5.42
N ARG A 81 2.22 3.03 6.65
CA ARG A 81 3.31 2.24 7.24
C ARG A 81 2.73 1.15 8.13
N GLY A 82 3.11 -0.10 7.87
CA GLY A 82 2.63 -1.26 8.61
C GLY A 82 1.97 -2.32 7.75
N MET A 83 0.97 -3.00 8.29
CA MET A 83 0.39 -4.20 7.69
C MET A 83 -1.07 -3.97 7.32
N ALA A 84 -1.46 -4.37 6.11
CA ALA A 84 -2.85 -4.43 5.66
C ALA A 84 -3.20 -5.88 5.29
N GLU A 85 -4.19 -6.47 5.94
CA GLU A 85 -4.65 -7.84 5.69
C GLU A 85 -6.11 -7.82 5.24
N GLY A 86 -6.42 -8.44 4.10
CA GLY A 86 -7.80 -8.54 3.59
C GLY A 86 -8.47 -7.18 3.36
N CYS A 87 -7.69 -6.13 3.13
CA CYS A 87 -8.20 -4.77 2.98
C CYS A 87 -8.59 -4.48 1.53
N ALA A 88 -9.67 -3.72 1.37
CA ALA A 88 -10.03 -3.09 0.11
C ALA A 88 -9.34 -1.72 0.02
N ILE A 89 -8.83 -1.35 -1.15
CA ILE A 89 -8.13 -0.08 -1.38
C ILE A 89 -8.90 0.71 -2.43
N TYR A 90 -9.25 1.95 -2.11
CA TYR A 90 -10.01 2.82 -2.99
C TYR A 90 -9.36 4.20 -3.11
N GLY A 91 -9.16 4.64 -4.35
CA GLY A 91 -8.45 5.88 -4.66
C GLY A 91 -6.94 5.72 -4.55
N THR A 92 -6.26 6.77 -4.10
CA THR A 92 -4.79 6.82 -4.04
C THR A 92 -4.26 6.11 -2.78
N LEU A 93 -3.16 5.37 -2.93
CA LEU A 93 -2.38 4.86 -1.80
C LEU A 93 -0.95 5.39 -1.90
N ALA A 94 -0.52 6.22 -0.95
CA ALA A 94 0.88 6.64 -0.84
C ALA A 94 1.55 5.91 0.31
N VAL A 95 2.48 5.01 -0.03
CA VAL A 95 3.23 4.17 0.92
C VAL A 95 4.53 4.87 1.29
N ALA A 96 4.76 4.98 2.60
CA ALA A 96 6.00 5.39 3.27
C ALA A 96 7.00 6.19 2.39
N VAL A 97 6.85 7.51 2.39
CA VAL A 97 7.67 8.47 1.62
C VAL A 97 9.07 8.70 2.27
N GLY A 98 9.59 7.74 3.05
CA GLY A 98 10.80 7.92 3.85
C GLY A 98 11.62 6.63 4.05
N ALA A 99 12.91 6.80 4.39
CA ALA A 99 13.98 5.81 4.28
C ALA A 99 13.87 4.52 5.12
N THR A 100 12.90 4.41 6.03
CA THR A 100 12.86 3.35 7.06
C THR A 100 11.53 2.60 7.14
N GLY A 101 10.60 2.83 6.21
CA GLY A 101 9.28 2.21 6.26
C GLY A 101 9.27 0.74 5.81
N ILE A 102 8.60 -0.11 6.58
CA ILE A 102 8.12 -1.43 6.11
C ILE A 102 6.61 -1.31 5.83
N SER A 103 6.15 -1.83 4.71
CA SER A 103 4.73 -2.00 4.44
C SER A 103 4.45 -3.38 3.85
N ASP A 104 3.42 -4.05 4.36
CA ASP A 104 3.02 -5.37 3.90
C ASP A 104 1.52 -5.40 3.67
N PHE A 105 1.12 -5.79 2.47
CA PHE A 105 -0.26 -5.92 2.05
C PHE A 105 -0.49 -7.39 1.74
N ASP A 106 -1.42 -8.02 2.43
CA ASP A 106 -1.73 -9.44 2.32
C ASP A 106 -3.19 -9.61 1.94
N HIS A 107 -3.46 -10.32 0.84
CA HIS A 107 -4.80 -10.56 0.30
C HIS A 107 -5.64 -9.28 0.15
N CYS A 108 -5.00 -8.16 -0.17
CA CYS A 108 -5.68 -6.88 -0.39
C CYS A 108 -6.21 -6.78 -1.83
N THR A 109 -7.24 -5.96 -2.03
CA THR A 109 -7.85 -5.75 -3.36
C THR A 109 -7.98 -4.27 -3.71
N SER A 110 -7.84 -3.94 -4.98
CA SER A 110 -8.21 -2.64 -5.53
C SER A 110 -9.70 -2.60 -5.88
N VAL A 111 -10.37 -1.53 -5.47
CA VAL A 111 -11.77 -1.27 -5.81
C VAL A 111 -11.84 -0.23 -6.91
N HIS A 112 -12.71 -0.44 -7.91
CA HIS A 112 -13.00 0.49 -9.01
C HIS A 112 -11.87 0.76 -10.02
N GLY A 113 -10.97 -0.19 -10.23
CA GLY A 113 -9.96 -0.13 -11.29
C GLY A 113 -8.53 -0.20 -10.75
N ALA A 114 -7.56 0.27 -11.54
CA ALA A 114 -6.18 0.28 -11.10
C ALA A 114 -5.95 1.37 -10.05
N ILE A 115 -5.33 1.02 -8.93
CA ILE A 115 -4.95 1.98 -7.90
C ILE A 115 -3.54 2.51 -8.15
N THR A 116 -3.33 3.80 -7.90
CA THR A 116 -1.99 4.38 -7.88
C THR A 116 -1.37 4.15 -6.52
N VAL A 117 -0.24 3.45 -6.52
CA VAL A 117 0.61 3.18 -5.36
C VAL A 117 1.89 3.98 -5.52
N THR A 118 1.99 5.09 -4.80
CA THR A 118 3.22 5.89 -4.74
C THR A 118 4.16 5.27 -3.71
N VAL A 119 5.31 4.80 -4.17
CA VAL A 119 6.34 4.19 -3.32
C VAL A 119 7.49 5.19 -3.17
N GLY A 120 7.85 5.59 -1.95
CA GLY A 120 9.01 6.46 -1.73
C GLY A 120 10.37 5.74 -1.82
N ALA A 121 11.10 5.78 -0.71
CA ALA A 121 12.39 5.11 -0.51
C ALA A 121 12.31 4.07 0.62
N PRO A 122 11.35 3.12 0.57
CA PRO A 122 11.07 2.24 1.71
C PRO A 122 12.25 1.33 2.02
N THR A 123 12.33 0.81 3.25
CA THR A 123 13.19 -0.35 3.48
C THR A 123 12.63 -1.57 2.76
N ARG A 124 11.31 -1.77 2.84
CA ARG A 124 10.58 -2.84 2.13
C ARG A 124 9.11 -2.51 1.96
N VAL A 125 8.57 -2.68 0.75
CA VAL A 125 7.12 -2.78 0.52
C VAL A 125 6.82 -4.14 -0.09
N SER A 126 5.75 -4.78 0.37
CA SER A 126 5.35 -6.10 -0.07
C SER A 126 3.85 -6.12 -0.34
N PHE A 127 3.46 -6.60 -1.53
CA PHE A 127 2.09 -6.92 -1.89
C PHE A 127 2.03 -8.43 -2.13
N LYS A 128 1.18 -9.13 -1.40
CA LYS A 128 0.99 -10.58 -1.50
C LYS A 128 -0.45 -10.85 -1.89
N GLU A 129 -0.60 -11.62 -2.97
CA GLU A 129 -1.90 -12.06 -3.49
C GLU A 129 -2.87 -10.88 -3.70
N PHE A 130 -2.31 -9.77 -4.20
CA PHE A 130 -3.08 -8.57 -4.47
C PHE A 130 -4.02 -8.78 -5.66
N ALA A 131 -5.29 -8.43 -5.49
CA ALA A 131 -6.31 -8.57 -6.52
C ALA A 131 -6.69 -7.24 -7.18
N GLY A 132 -6.78 -7.25 -8.52
CA GLY A 132 -7.15 -6.11 -9.34
C GLY A 132 -5.95 -5.36 -9.92
N GLY A 133 -6.15 -4.12 -10.37
CA GLY A 133 -5.11 -3.35 -11.08
C GLY A 133 -4.22 -2.55 -10.13
N MET A 134 -2.93 -2.46 -10.45
CA MET A 134 -1.98 -1.64 -9.68
C MET A 134 -1.07 -0.83 -10.61
N ILE A 135 -0.88 0.44 -10.27
CA ILE A 135 0.09 1.34 -10.89
C ILE A 135 1.12 1.72 -9.83
N LEU A 136 2.33 1.21 -9.94
CA LEU A 136 3.46 1.56 -9.08
C LEU A 136 4.17 2.80 -9.64
N THR A 137 4.36 3.81 -8.80
CA THR A 137 4.99 5.05 -9.21
C THR A 137 5.95 5.61 -8.16
N ALA A 138 6.90 6.42 -8.62
CA ALA A 138 7.85 7.21 -7.83
C ALA A 138 8.84 6.45 -6.94
N GLN A 139 9.12 5.16 -7.18
CA GLN A 139 10.11 4.44 -6.38
C GLN A 139 11.51 5.08 -6.54
N THR A 140 12.06 5.59 -5.45
CA THR A 140 13.33 6.35 -5.43
C THR A 140 14.47 5.62 -4.72
N ALA A 141 14.19 4.57 -3.96
CA ALA A 141 15.16 3.62 -3.43
C ALA A 141 14.44 2.37 -2.90
N GLY A 142 15.19 1.45 -2.27
CA GLY A 142 14.61 0.39 -1.46
C GLY A 142 14.05 -0.78 -2.26
N ALA A 143 13.40 -1.71 -1.56
CA ALA A 143 12.87 -2.93 -2.15
C ALA A 143 11.32 -2.94 -2.18
N VAL A 144 10.76 -3.18 -3.36
CA VAL A 144 9.33 -3.46 -3.57
C VAL A 144 9.18 -4.89 -4.04
N LEU A 145 8.24 -5.62 -3.46
CA LEU A 145 7.97 -7.01 -3.78
C LEU A 145 6.49 -7.15 -4.12
N VAL A 146 6.17 -7.60 -5.32
CA VAL A 146 4.81 -7.91 -5.75
C VAL A 146 4.72 -9.42 -5.96
N ARG A 147 3.96 -10.13 -5.13
CA ARG A 147 3.93 -11.58 -5.07
C ARG A 147 2.54 -12.12 -5.37
N GLY A 148 2.46 -13.04 -6.33
CA GLY A 148 1.21 -13.71 -6.68
C GLY A 148 0.21 -12.80 -7.41
N ILE A 149 0.69 -11.77 -8.10
CA ILE A 149 -0.20 -10.88 -8.85
C ILE A 149 -0.80 -11.61 -10.06
N SER A 150 -2.11 -11.44 -10.22
CA SER A 150 -2.88 -11.82 -11.41
C SER A 150 -3.63 -10.58 -11.90
N GLY A 151 -3.77 -10.41 -13.22
CA GLY A 151 -4.36 -9.19 -13.79
C GLY A 151 -3.32 -8.19 -14.31
N TYR A 152 -3.43 -6.91 -13.93
CA TYR A 152 -2.64 -5.82 -14.52
C TYR A 152 -1.72 -5.13 -13.50
N LEU A 153 -0.45 -5.01 -13.86
CA LEU A 153 0.55 -4.22 -13.14
C LEU A 153 1.22 -3.23 -14.10
N GLU A 154 1.17 -1.95 -13.75
CA GLU A 154 1.95 -0.92 -14.42
C GLU A 154 3.06 -0.44 -13.50
N VAL A 155 4.28 -0.39 -14.03
CA VAL A 155 5.40 0.33 -13.43
C VAL A 155 5.51 1.65 -14.17
N GLU A 156 4.90 2.68 -13.60
CA GLU A 156 4.80 4.01 -14.21
C GLU A 156 6.14 4.74 -14.10
N ALA A 157 6.72 4.80 -12.90
CA ALA A 157 7.98 5.50 -12.67
C ALA A 157 8.85 4.84 -11.60
N MET A 158 10.14 4.72 -11.90
CA MET A 158 11.18 4.16 -11.03
C MET A 158 12.49 4.90 -11.33
N ASN A 159 12.90 5.77 -10.42
CA ASN A 159 13.96 6.76 -10.65
C ASN A 159 15.14 6.62 -9.68
N GLY A 160 15.12 5.60 -8.83
CA GLY A 160 16.16 5.33 -7.83
C GLY A 160 17.21 4.34 -8.32
N GLY A 161 18.48 4.76 -8.42
CA GLY A 161 19.58 3.83 -8.78
C GLY A 161 19.75 2.64 -7.82
N GLY A 162 19.35 2.79 -6.55
CA GLY A 162 19.33 1.73 -5.54
C GLY A 162 17.95 1.10 -5.31
N ALA A 163 16.98 1.35 -6.20
CA ALA A 163 15.65 0.78 -6.12
C ALA A 163 15.62 -0.63 -6.75
N THR A 164 14.93 -1.57 -6.10
CA THR A 164 14.67 -2.90 -6.63
C THR A 164 13.17 -3.20 -6.60
N LEU A 165 12.65 -3.78 -7.68
CA LEU A 165 11.27 -4.25 -7.80
C LEU A 165 11.28 -5.72 -8.22
N ASP A 166 10.83 -6.61 -7.34
CA ASP A 166 10.71 -8.04 -7.63
C ASP A 166 9.23 -8.40 -7.83
N ILE A 167 8.91 -8.95 -9.00
CA ILE A 167 7.54 -9.31 -9.39
C ILE A 167 7.47 -10.82 -9.59
N TYR A 168 6.61 -11.48 -8.81
CA TYR A 168 6.29 -12.90 -8.94
C TYR A 168 4.88 -13.03 -9.49
N ALA A 169 4.77 -13.21 -10.80
CA ALA A 169 3.51 -13.18 -11.53
C ALA A 169 2.85 -14.55 -11.68
N HIS A 170 1.52 -14.56 -11.66
CA HIS A 170 0.67 -15.73 -11.88
C HIS A 170 -0.40 -15.42 -12.94
N GLY A 171 0.04 -15.25 -14.19
CA GLY A 171 -0.83 -14.88 -15.32
C GLY A 171 -1.16 -13.38 -15.31
N ALA A 172 -0.12 -12.53 -15.26
CA ALA A 172 -0.28 -11.09 -15.23
C ALA A 172 0.16 -10.41 -16.54
N HIS A 173 -0.43 -9.26 -16.84
CA HIS A 173 0.06 -8.30 -17.81
C HIS A 173 0.87 -7.22 -17.09
N ILE A 174 2.15 -7.10 -17.44
CA ILE A 174 3.07 -6.13 -16.84
C ILE A 174 3.45 -5.10 -17.91
N GLN A 175 3.23 -3.82 -17.61
CA GLN A 175 3.65 -2.70 -18.44
C GLN A 175 4.72 -1.89 -17.73
N ILE A 176 5.84 -1.61 -18.39
CA ILE A 176 6.96 -0.82 -17.86
C ILE A 176 7.13 0.44 -18.71
N ASN A 177 6.83 1.60 -18.13
CA ASN A 177 6.83 2.87 -18.85
C ASN A 177 8.23 3.47 -19.03
N ALA A 178 8.35 4.38 -20.00
CA ALA A 178 9.61 5.07 -20.31
C ALA A 178 10.13 5.95 -19.14
N ASP A 179 9.27 6.34 -18.20
CA ASP A 179 9.64 7.10 -17.00
C ASP A 179 10.30 6.22 -15.91
N CYS A 180 10.54 4.94 -16.19
CA CYS A 180 11.41 4.08 -15.40
C CYS A 180 12.89 4.33 -15.76
N LEU A 181 13.51 5.33 -15.13
CA LEU A 181 14.83 5.86 -15.50
C LEU A 181 16.02 5.24 -14.78
N ALA A 182 15.84 4.59 -13.62
CA ALA A 182 16.94 3.97 -12.87
C ALA A 182 16.46 2.91 -11.87
N GLY A 183 17.30 1.90 -11.63
CA GLY A 183 17.03 0.80 -10.69
C GLY A 183 17.02 -0.57 -11.36
N THR A 184 16.50 -1.59 -10.68
CA THR A 184 16.40 -2.96 -11.20
C THR A 184 15.00 -3.53 -11.02
N ILE A 185 14.42 -4.05 -12.10
CA ILE A 185 13.15 -4.78 -12.11
C ILE A 185 13.44 -6.24 -12.43
N ASN A 186 13.07 -7.15 -11.52
CA ASN A 186 13.16 -8.59 -11.73
C ASN A 186 11.75 -9.17 -11.87
N ILE A 187 11.52 -9.94 -12.93
CA ILE A 187 10.21 -10.51 -13.25
C ILE A 187 10.32 -12.02 -13.29
N TYR A 188 9.48 -12.69 -12.52
CA TYR A 188 9.45 -14.14 -12.39
C TYR A 188 8.03 -14.68 -12.65
N GLY A 189 7.94 -15.95 -13.04
CA GLY A 189 6.67 -16.66 -13.19
C GLY A 189 6.06 -16.50 -14.59
N ASN A 190 4.73 -16.55 -14.69
CA ASN A 190 4.01 -16.42 -15.95
C ASN A 190 3.46 -14.99 -16.08
N ALA A 191 3.98 -14.24 -17.05
CA ALA A 191 3.50 -12.91 -17.37
C ALA A 191 3.73 -12.56 -18.85
N HIS A 192 2.85 -11.72 -19.38
CA HIS A 192 3.11 -10.95 -20.59
C HIS A 192 3.74 -9.61 -20.18
N VAL A 193 4.96 -9.34 -20.64
CA VAL A 193 5.71 -8.12 -20.29
C VAL A 193 5.80 -7.21 -21.50
N SER A 194 5.47 -5.94 -21.30
CA SER A 194 5.53 -4.89 -22.32
C SER A 194 6.28 -3.66 -21.82
N GLY A 195 6.91 -2.94 -22.75
CA GLY A 195 7.76 -1.79 -22.43
C GLY A 195 9.21 -2.15 -22.10
N LEU A 196 10.10 -1.18 -22.26
CA LEU A 196 11.56 -1.35 -22.11
C LEU A 196 12.15 -0.50 -21.00
N GLY A 197 11.35 0.35 -20.33
CA GLY A 197 11.86 1.39 -19.45
C GLY A 197 12.64 2.49 -20.18
N GLY A 198 13.04 3.54 -19.45
CA GLY A 198 13.92 4.60 -19.94
C GLY A 198 15.37 4.49 -19.47
N GLY A 199 15.64 3.67 -18.45
CA GLY A 199 16.99 3.43 -17.92
C GLY A 199 17.09 2.41 -16.78
N VAL A 200 16.00 1.71 -16.44
CA VAL A 200 16.03 0.57 -15.51
C VAL A 200 16.69 -0.66 -16.13
N ASN A 201 17.32 -1.48 -15.29
CA ASN A 201 17.73 -2.84 -15.67
C ASN A 201 16.53 -3.78 -15.54
N ILE A 202 16.12 -4.42 -16.63
CA ILE A 202 15.00 -5.37 -16.62
C ILE A 202 15.54 -6.79 -16.77
N ASN A 203 15.42 -7.58 -15.70
CA ASN A 203 15.73 -9.01 -15.71
C ASN A 203 14.44 -9.79 -15.86
N ASN A 204 14.12 -10.18 -17.10
CA ASN A 204 12.92 -10.93 -17.39
C ASN A 204 13.18 -12.45 -17.35
N TYR A 205 12.69 -13.12 -16.32
CA TYR A 205 12.74 -14.58 -16.13
C TYR A 205 11.39 -15.25 -16.37
N THR A 206 10.48 -14.59 -17.11
CA THR A 206 9.17 -15.16 -17.40
C THR A 206 9.26 -16.43 -18.23
N VAL A 207 8.38 -17.38 -17.91
CA VAL A 207 8.13 -18.56 -18.75
C VAL A 207 6.78 -18.29 -19.41
N GLU A 208 6.79 -17.85 -20.67
CA GLU A 208 5.55 -17.76 -21.45
C GLU A 208 4.99 -19.17 -21.62
N GLY A 209 3.78 -19.38 -21.10
CA GLY A 209 3.02 -20.63 -21.22
C GLY A 209 2.00 -20.54 -22.35
#